data_AF-A0A0G1M562-F1
#
_entry.id   AF-A0A0G1M562-F1
#
_cell.length_a   1.000
_cell.length_b   1.000
_cell.length_c   1.000
_cell.angle_alpha   90.00
_cell.angle_beta   90.00
_cell.angle_gamma   90.00
#
_symmetry.space_group_name_H-M   'P 1'
#
loop_
_entity.id
_entity.type
_entity.pdbx_description
1 polymer ?
#
loop_
_entity_poly.entity_id
_entity_poly.type
_entity_poly.pdbx_seq_one_letter_code
_entity_poly.pdbx_strand_id
1 'polypeptide(L)'
;MCCGGIYFPTNLGLGISNLTPGDEIIILKGEGYPAVDKETVAIVWIVAGFSALCNDGTAISCLSNTDITTTGRHFEQFEISEAAKQMEAEAEARRIEQDKLFAEDEPDWSIPPAFGTGPE
;
A
#
# COMPACT_ATOMS: atom_id res chain seq x y z
N MET A 1 4.13 6.06 -1.84
CA MET A 1 3.79 7.42 -1.38
C MET A 1 2.28 7.59 -1.30
N CYS A 2 1.70 7.63 -0.09
CA CYS A 2 0.41 8.30 0.16
C CYS A 2 0.68 9.80 0.47
N CYS A 3 1.56 10.42 -0.30
CA CYS A 3 2.14 11.72 0.03
C CYS A 3 1.42 12.81 -0.77
N GLY A 4 0.86 13.82 -0.06
CA GLY A 4 0.49 15.09 -0.69
C GLY A 4 -0.83 15.74 -0.28
N GLY A 5 -1.56 15.18 0.68
CA GLY A 5 -2.78 15.82 1.18
C GLY A 5 -3.12 15.26 2.54
N ILE A 6 -3.75 16.07 3.39
CA ILE A 6 -4.19 15.74 4.73
C ILE A 6 -5.24 14.60 4.64
N TYR A 7 -4.81 13.36 4.43
CA TYR A 7 -5.63 12.18 4.58
C TYR A 7 -5.56 11.81 6.05
N PHE A 8 -6.59 12.25 6.79
CA PHE A 8 -6.82 11.74 8.13
C PHE A 8 -6.81 10.21 8.07
N PRO A 9 -6.12 9.52 8.99
CA PRO A 9 -6.16 8.08 9.04
C PRO A 9 -7.63 7.67 9.18
N THR A 10 -8.18 7.04 8.12
CA THR A 10 -9.52 6.47 8.19
C THR A 10 -9.47 5.31 9.18
N ASN A 11 -10.59 5.02 9.85
CA ASN A 11 -10.66 3.85 10.75
C ASN A 11 -10.24 2.57 10.01
N LEU A 12 -10.61 2.47 8.73
CA LEU A 12 -10.16 1.43 7.82
C LEU A 12 -8.64 1.43 7.66
N GLY A 13 -8.02 2.57 7.34
CA GLY A 13 -6.56 2.66 7.20
C GLY A 13 -5.82 2.25 8.48
N LEU A 14 -6.31 2.68 9.65
CA LEU A 14 -5.78 2.23 10.94
C LEU A 14 -5.96 0.72 11.13
N GLY A 15 -7.12 0.18 10.78
CA GLY A 15 -7.40 -1.26 10.78
C GLY A 15 -6.37 -2.01 9.94
N ILE A 16 -6.11 -1.56 8.71
CA ILE A 16 -5.12 -2.16 7.81
C ILE A 16 -3.71 -2.09 8.41
N SER A 17 -3.33 -0.94 8.98
CA SER A 17 -1.98 -0.76 9.54
C SER A 17 -1.69 -1.66 10.74
N ASN A 18 -2.73 -2.17 11.41
CA ASN A 18 -2.61 -3.10 12.52
C ASN A 18 -2.59 -4.56 12.09
N LEU A 19 -2.83 -4.86 10.81
CA LEU A 19 -2.73 -6.21 10.29
C LEU A 19 -1.28 -6.67 10.22
N THR A 20 -1.08 -7.97 10.33
CA THR A 20 0.21 -8.63 10.18
C THR A 20 0.13 -9.68 9.06
N PRO A 21 1.24 -9.93 8.34
CA PRO A 21 1.31 -11.06 7.40
C PRO A 21 0.88 -12.36 8.09
N GLY A 22 -0.07 -13.08 7.49
CA GLY A 22 -0.70 -14.27 8.05
C GLY A 22 -2.10 -14.04 8.62
N ASP A 23 -2.53 -12.80 8.85
CA ASP A 23 -3.88 -12.52 9.33
C ASP A 23 -4.94 -12.84 8.28
N GLU A 24 -6.01 -13.50 8.70
CA GLU A 24 -7.16 -13.82 7.84
C GLU A 24 -8.23 -12.72 7.94
N ILE A 25 -8.63 -12.22 6.77
CA ILE A 25 -9.63 -11.16 6.63
C ILE A 25 -10.75 -11.58 5.68
N ILE A 26 -11.93 -10.99 5.86
CA ILE A 26 -13.06 -11.10 4.95
C ILE A 26 -13.07 -9.87 4.06
N ILE A 27 -13.09 -10.11 2.75
CA ILE A 27 -13.23 -9.09 1.71
C ILE A 27 -14.64 -9.17 1.16
N LEU A 28 -15.39 -8.07 1.28
CA LEU A 28 -16.77 -8.00 0.79
C LEU A 28 -16.82 -7.93 -0.73
N LYS A 29 -17.93 -8.38 -1.31
CA LYS A 29 -18.18 -8.28 -2.75
C LYS A 29 -18.01 -6.85 -3.25
N GLY A 30 -17.26 -6.68 -4.33
CA GLY A 30 -17.00 -5.40 -4.98
C GLY A 30 -15.84 -4.62 -4.38
N GLU A 31 -15.19 -5.14 -3.33
CA GLU A 31 -14.04 -4.53 -2.69
C GLU A 31 -12.73 -5.11 -3.17
N GLY A 32 -11.65 -4.37 -2.89
CA GLY A 32 -10.29 -4.73 -3.25
C GLY A 32 -9.93 -4.39 -4.70
N TYR A 33 -8.68 -4.65 -5.04
CA TYR A 33 -8.14 -4.48 -6.39
C TYR A 33 -7.32 -5.72 -6.77
N PRO A 34 -7.75 -6.51 -7.77
CA PRO A 34 -9.03 -6.40 -8.48
C PRO A 34 -10.23 -6.60 -7.53
N ALA A 35 -11.39 -6.05 -7.90
CA ALA A 35 -12.60 -6.16 -7.08
C ALA A 35 -13.10 -7.61 -7.04
N VAL A 36 -13.42 -8.13 -5.86
CA VAL A 36 -13.86 -9.52 -5.70
C VAL A 36 -15.34 -9.70 -6.09
N ASP A 37 -15.64 -10.74 -6.87
CA ASP A 37 -17.01 -10.97 -7.40
C ASP A 37 -18.03 -11.42 -6.34
N LYS A 38 -17.52 -11.98 -5.24
CA LYS A 38 -18.28 -12.46 -4.09
C LYS A 38 -17.47 -12.23 -2.82
N GLU A 39 -18.17 -12.19 -1.70
CA GLU A 39 -17.50 -12.19 -0.39
C GLU A 39 -16.55 -13.39 -0.30
N THR A 40 -15.31 -13.12 0.07
CA THR A 40 -14.24 -14.10 0.13
C THR A 40 -13.37 -13.88 1.35
N VAL A 41 -12.67 -14.94 1.74
CA VAL A 41 -11.67 -14.91 2.80
C VAL A 41 -10.29 -14.89 2.14
N ALA A 42 -9.43 -14.01 2.61
CA ALA A 42 -8.07 -13.88 2.10
C ALA A 42 -7.08 -13.74 3.25
N ILE A 43 -5.84 -14.16 3.03
CA ILE A 43 -4.76 -14.08 4.01
C ILE A 43 -3.87 -12.91 3.62
N VAL A 44 -3.62 -12.01 4.58
CA VAL A 44 -2.72 -10.88 4.40
C VAL A 44 -1.30 -11.39 4.17
N TRP A 45 -0.67 -10.93 3.09
CA TRP A 45 0.71 -11.29 2.77
C TRP A 45 1.68 -10.13 3.03
N ILE A 46 1.34 -8.93 2.54
CA ILE A 46 2.18 -7.73 2.68
C ILE A 46 1.34 -6.60 3.23
N VAL A 47 1.86 -5.86 4.19
CA VAL A 47 1.25 -4.63 4.72
C VAL A 47 2.17 -3.46 4.42
N ALA A 48 1.62 -2.42 3.81
CA ALA A 48 2.34 -1.23 3.36
C ALA A 48 1.60 0.04 3.81
N GLY A 49 1.84 0.46 5.05
CA GLY A 49 1.19 1.64 5.64
C GLY A 49 -0.32 1.42 5.83
N PHE A 50 -1.12 1.98 4.92
CA PHE A 50 -2.59 1.89 4.94
C PHE A 50 -3.16 1.01 3.82
N SER A 51 -2.32 0.17 3.22
CA SER A 51 -2.70 -0.81 2.20
C SER A 51 -2.13 -2.17 2.55
N ALA A 52 -2.78 -3.23 2.08
CA ALA A 52 -2.28 -4.59 2.20
C ALA A 52 -2.54 -5.40 0.91
N LEU A 53 -1.63 -6.33 0.61
CA LEU A 53 -1.77 -7.31 -0.47
C LEU A 53 -2.06 -8.67 0.13
N CYS A 54 -3.08 -9.34 -0.37
CA CYS A 54 -3.49 -10.67 0.06
C CYS A 54 -2.86 -11.77 -0.80
N ASN A 55 -2.86 -12.98 -0.26
CA ASN A 55 -2.27 -14.17 -0.87
C ASN A 55 -2.91 -14.56 -2.22
N ASP A 56 -4.18 -14.23 -2.42
CA ASP A 56 -4.93 -14.47 -3.65
C ASP A 56 -4.71 -13.41 -4.74
N GLY A 57 -3.95 -12.35 -4.44
CA GLY A 57 -3.67 -11.22 -5.34
C GLY A 57 -4.64 -10.05 -5.16
N THR A 58 -5.57 -10.12 -4.20
CA THR A 58 -6.43 -8.99 -3.89
C THR A 58 -5.67 -7.96 -3.07
N ALA A 59 -5.62 -6.71 -3.53
CA ALA A 59 -5.07 -5.60 -2.76
C ALA A 59 -6.20 -4.79 -2.10
N ILE A 60 -6.02 -4.41 -0.84
CA ILE A 60 -6.93 -3.55 -0.08
C ILE A 60 -6.21 -2.27 0.33
N SER A 61 -6.96 -1.16 0.43
CA SER A 61 -6.39 0.14 0.81
C SER A 61 -7.36 0.94 1.66
N CYS A 62 -6.88 1.98 2.32
CA CYS A 62 -7.73 2.95 3.03
C CYS A 62 -8.74 3.69 2.13
N LEU A 63 -8.65 3.52 0.81
CA LEU A 63 -9.59 4.04 -0.19
C LEU A 63 -10.68 3.03 -0.56
N SER A 64 -10.66 1.80 -0.03
CA SER A 64 -11.74 0.84 -0.20
C SER A 64 -13.05 1.39 0.42
N ASN A 65 -14.20 0.98 -0.11
CA ASN A 65 -15.48 1.60 0.25
C ASN A 65 -16.01 1.09 1.59
N THR A 66 -15.52 -0.05 2.08
CA THR A 66 -16.00 -0.69 3.32
C THR A 66 -14.89 -1.02 4.30
N ASP A 67 -15.28 -1.22 5.55
CA ASP A 67 -14.40 -1.67 6.62
C ASP A 67 -13.89 -3.10 6.39
N ILE A 68 -12.76 -3.46 7.00
CA ILE A 68 -12.21 -4.82 6.93
C ILE A 68 -12.67 -5.59 8.14
N THR A 69 -13.14 -6.82 7.91
CA THR A 69 -13.49 -7.73 9.00
C THR A 69 -12.38 -8.76 9.19
N THR A 70 -11.72 -8.73 10.35
CA THR A 70 -10.76 -9.77 10.75
C THR A 70 -11.51 -10.98 11.30
N THR A 71 -11.03 -12.19 10.98
CA THR A 71 -11.65 -13.42 11.52
C THR A 71 -11.05 -13.84 12.87
N GLY A 72 -9.91 -13.24 13.23
CA GLY A 72 -9.11 -13.62 14.40
C GLY A 72 -8.22 -14.84 14.19
N ARG A 73 -8.19 -15.42 12.98
CA ARG A 73 -7.25 -16.49 12.62
C ARG A 73 -5.95 -15.91 12.06
N HIS A 74 -4.85 -16.59 12.37
CA HIS A 74 -3.52 -16.25 11.89
C HIS A 74 -2.81 -17.51 11.38
N PHE A 75 -2.16 -17.40 10.24
CA PHE A 75 -1.46 -18.48 9.55
C PHE A 75 0.02 -18.17 9.42
N GLU A 76 0.88 -18.99 10.03
CA GLU A 76 2.34 -18.86 9.88
C GLU A 76 2.82 -19.28 8.47
N GLN A 77 2.06 -20.15 7.81
CA GLN A 77 2.37 -20.67 6.48
C GLN A 77 1.09 -20.68 5.63
N PHE A 78 1.19 -20.11 4.44
CA PHE A 78 0.09 -20.03 3.49
C PHE A 78 0.62 -19.93 2.06
N GLU A 79 -0.18 -20.40 1.11
CA GLU A 79 0.19 -20.36 -0.31
C GLU A 79 -0.08 -18.98 -0.89
N ILE A 80 0.90 -18.46 -1.62
CA ILE A 80 0.81 -17.21 -2.37
C ILE A 80 0.55 -17.53 -3.84
N SER A 81 -0.54 -16.98 -4.36
CA SER A 81 -0.90 -17.09 -5.77
C SER A 81 0.14 -16.42 -6.67
N GLU A 82 0.26 -16.91 -7.90
CA GLU A 82 1.13 -16.28 -8.90
C GLU A 82 0.69 -14.85 -9.24
N ALA A 83 -0.61 -14.56 -9.15
CA ALA A 83 -1.14 -13.20 -9.34
C ALA A 83 -0.62 -12.23 -8.28
N ALA A 84 -0.64 -12.63 -7.00
CA ALA A 84 -0.07 -11.83 -5.92
C ALA A 84 1.42 -11.56 -6.14
N LYS A 85 2.21 -12.59 -6.50
CA LYS A 85 3.65 -12.44 -6.78
C LYS A 85 3.93 -11.50 -7.94
N GLN A 86 3.13 -11.56 -9.00
CA GLN A 86 3.26 -10.65 -10.13
C GLN A 86 2.97 -9.20 -9.71
N MET A 87 1.93 -8.97 -8.92
CA MET A 87 1.59 -7.64 -8.42
C MET A 87 2.67 -7.07 -7.50
N GLU A 88 3.26 -7.88 -6.62
CA GLU A 88 4.40 -7.47 -5.80
C GLU A 88 5.59 -7.10 -6.69
N ALA A 89 5.94 -7.93 -7.67
CA ALA A 89 7.06 -7.69 -8.57
C ALA A 89 6.89 -6.39 -9.38
N GLU A 90 5.68 -6.10 -9.86
CA GLU A 90 5.37 -4.84 -10.55
C GLU A 90 5.46 -3.63 -9.60
N ALA A 91 4.96 -3.78 -8.37
CA ALA A 91 5.02 -2.72 -7.36
C ALA A 91 6.47 -2.42 -6.94
N GLU A 92 7.30 -3.45 -6.78
CA GLU A 92 8.74 -3.34 -6.48
C GLU A 92 9.48 -2.66 -7.64
N ALA A 93 9.21 -3.08 -8.89
CA ALA A 93 9.83 -2.47 -10.06
C ALA A 93 9.52 -0.97 -10.16
N ARG A 94 8.26 -0.58 -9.93
CA ARG A 94 7.86 0.84 -9.90
C ARG A 94 8.50 1.61 -8.74
N ARG A 95 8.66 0.98 -7.57
CA ARG A 95 9.35 1.61 -6.43
C ARG A 95 10.82 1.88 -6.78
N ILE A 96 11.52 0.91 -7.37
CA ILE A 96 12.91 1.07 -7.78
C ILE A 96 13.06 2.17 -8.84
N GLU A 97 12.13 2.25 -9.81
CA GLU A 97 12.12 3.31 -10.82
C GLU A 97 11.88 4.70 -10.20
N GLN A 98 10.91 4.78 -9.28
CA GLN A 98 10.60 6.00 -8.54
C GLN A 98 11.81 6.47 -7.70
N ASP A 99 12.44 5.57 -6.95
CA ASP A 99 13.60 5.90 -6.11
C ASP A 99 14.78 6.40 -6.94
N LYS A 100 14.99 5.86 -8.15
CA LYS A 100 16.01 6.37 -9.09
C LYS A 100 15.70 7.80 -9.56
N LEU A 101 14.45 8.08 -9.91
CA LEU A 101 14.02 9.42 -10.31
C LEU A 101 14.23 10.45 -9.19
N PHE A 102 13.94 10.09 -7.94
CA PHE A 102 14.13 10.99 -6.80
C PHE A 102 15.59 11.18 -6.40
N ALA A 103 16.45 10.18 -6.63
CA ALA A 103 17.88 10.29 -6.36
C ALA A 103 18.62 11.21 -7.35
N GLU A 104 18.12 11.36 -8.58
CA GLU A 104 18.70 12.27 -9.59
C GLU A 104 18.33 13.75 -9.37
N ASP A 105 17.33 14.02 -8.54
CA ASP A 105 16.77 15.35 -8.29
C ASP A 105 17.12 15.91 -6.90
N GLU A 106 18.08 15.30 -6.17
CA GLU A 106 18.56 15.88 -4.91
C GLU A 106 19.22 17.24 -5.18
N PRO A 107 18.64 18.36 -4.69
CA PRO A 107 19.23 19.67 -4.91
C PRO A 107 20.58 19.71 -4.20
N ASP A 108 21.61 20.16 -4.91
CA ASP A 108 22.94 20.35 -4.32
C ASP A 108 22.88 21.47 -3.27
N TRP A 109 22.66 21.07 -2.02
CA TRP A 109 22.62 21.96 -0.86
C TRP A 109 23.96 22.65 -0.57
N SER A 110 25.04 22.28 -1.27
CA SER A 110 26.31 22.98 -1.21
C SER A 110 26.35 24.25 -2.07
N ILE A 111 25.36 24.44 -2.97
CA ILE A 111 25.18 25.67 -3.73
C ILE A 111 24.18 26.56 -2.96
N PRO A 112 24.64 27.65 -2.29
CA PRO A 112 23.72 28.55 -1.62
C PRO A 112 22.73 29.12 -2.66
N PRO A 113 21.43 29.24 -2.32
CA PRO A 113 20.46 29.83 -3.23
C PRO A 113 20.96 31.22 -3.63
N ALA A 114 20.94 31.52 -4.93
CA ALA A 114 21.36 32.82 -5.43
C ALA A 114 20.50 33.89 -4.75
N PHE A 115 21.08 34.61 -3.80
CA PHE A 115 20.44 35.77 -3.20
C PHE A 115 20.14 36.74 -4.34
N GLY A 116 18.86 36.88 -4.67
CA GLY A 116 18.42 37.78 -5.71
C GLY A 116 18.88 39.19 -5.38
N THR A 117 19.77 39.73 -6.20
CA THR A 117 20.04 41.17 -6.23
C THR A 117 18.84 41.85 -6.89
N GLY A 118 17.73 41.95 -6.16
CA GLY A 118 16.65 42.85 -6.52
C GLY A 118 17.14 44.29 -6.34
N PRO A 119 17.00 45.19 -7.35
CA PRO A 119 17.32 46.59 -7.18
C PRO A 119 16.26 47.29 -6.31
N GLU A 120 16.69 47.98 -5.25
CA GLU A 120 15.89 49.00 -4.54
C GLU A 120 15.80 50.30 -5.36
#